data_AF-A0A836RJF9-F1
#
_entry.id   AF-A0A836RJF9-F1
#
_cell.length_a   1.000
_cell.length_b   1.000
_cell.length_c   1.000
_cell.angle_alpha   90.00
_cell.angle_beta   90.00
_cell.angle_gamma   90.00
#
_symmetry.space_group_name_H-M   'P 1'
#
loop_
_entity.id
_entity.type
_entity.pdbx_description
1 polymer ?
#
loop_
_entity_poly.entity_id
_entity_poly.type
_entity_poly.pdbx_seq_one_letter_code
_entity_poly.pdbx_strand_id
1 'polypeptide(L)'
;MSPTATARGSDAVKAYWFQRKDRPGDTYVLVWATGDEVELSVPLVSERLTAMRPFGRSIELRVKDGRSTVTVSERMYLAFAGMRPRQVAELLARARVAVRRPPAEQLEPFRTERFTQPAPQAKLTHIWGDKPAVVELNSVELQAGEAGRPGLRFKAKFSDKTPRGLSYWSWRLEPPVPLVPELRRIAVRIKTNVPVSIKIGISPFGFIYHGPIVQPAEKWQTLALEDAYGSLSRWCRQGGRRPEDGWVRQVILAVHTRPGQRADLAVDHIALEGPRDAAAAVSDAALARKVRRI
;
A
#
# COMPACT_ATOMS: atom_id res chain seq x y z
N MET A 1 16.54 23.69 24.25
CA MET A 1 15.34 23.28 23.51
C MET A 1 15.45 23.87 22.11
N SER A 2 15.66 23.04 21.09
CA SER A 2 15.79 23.52 19.70
C SER A 2 14.39 23.78 19.12
N PRO A 3 14.13 24.94 18.50
CA PRO A 3 12.84 25.22 17.90
C PRO A 3 12.63 24.35 16.65
N THR A 4 11.51 23.63 16.62
CA THR A 4 11.00 22.92 15.44
C THR A 4 10.62 23.97 14.39
N ALA A 5 11.37 24.04 13.28
CA ALA A 5 10.98 24.84 12.13
C ALA A 5 10.10 24.00 11.22
N THR A 6 8.79 24.21 11.26
CA THR A 6 7.86 23.69 10.25
C THR A 6 7.91 24.60 9.03
N ALA A 7 8.18 24.03 7.85
CA ALA A 7 7.94 24.73 6.59
C ALA A 7 6.44 25.06 6.54
N ARG A 8 6.07 26.34 6.48
CA ARG A 8 4.66 26.76 6.47
C ARG A 8 3.97 26.12 5.28
N GLY A 9 2.96 25.29 5.54
CA GLY A 9 1.96 24.88 4.55
C GLY A 9 1.74 23.40 4.32
N SER A 10 2.51 22.48 4.91
CA SER A 10 2.15 21.06 4.83
C SER A 10 2.67 20.24 6.01
N ASP A 11 1.76 19.58 6.73
CA ASP A 11 2.10 18.51 7.69
C ASP A 11 2.81 17.32 7.03
N ALA A 12 2.95 17.32 5.69
CA ALA A 12 3.57 16.30 4.86
C ALA A 12 5.07 16.11 5.10
N VAL A 13 5.76 17.08 5.72
CA VAL A 13 7.22 17.00 5.98
C VAL A 13 7.53 17.44 7.41
N LYS A 14 8.40 16.68 8.08
CA LYS A 14 9.03 17.08 9.34
C LYS A 14 10.49 17.39 9.12
N ALA A 15 10.99 18.40 9.82
CA ALA A 15 12.37 18.85 9.75
C ALA A 15 12.95 19.19 11.13
N TYR A 16 14.22 18.88 11.34
CA TYR A 16 15.01 19.24 12.51
C TYR A 16 16.39 19.72 12.05
N TRP A 17 16.85 20.87 12.55
CA TRP A 17 18.16 21.41 12.19
C TRP A 17 19.17 21.30 13.33
N PHE A 18 20.44 21.18 12.99
CA PHE A 18 21.57 21.13 13.91
C PHE A 18 22.86 21.56 13.22
N GLN A 19 23.91 21.80 14.00
CA GLN A 19 25.27 22.03 13.51
C GLN A 19 26.17 20.95 14.08
N ARG A 20 27.17 20.52 13.31
CA ARG A 20 28.13 19.52 13.80
C ARG A 20 29.30 20.22 14.48
N LYS A 21 29.89 19.59 15.50
CA LYS A 21 31.02 20.14 16.24
C LYS A 21 32.26 20.38 15.35
N ASP A 22 32.50 19.49 14.39
CA ASP A 22 33.60 19.54 13.44
C ASP A 22 33.32 20.46 12.23
N ARG A 23 32.07 20.93 12.06
CA ARG A 23 31.66 21.87 11.01
C ARG A 23 30.66 22.91 11.54
N PRO A 24 31.10 23.80 12.44
CA PRO A 24 30.21 24.78 13.08
C PRO A 24 29.70 25.87 12.12
N GLY A 25 30.33 26.03 10.95
CA GLY A 25 29.88 26.95 9.90
C GLY A 25 28.72 26.40 9.05
N ASP A 26 28.46 25.10 9.11
CA ASP A 26 27.43 24.43 8.30
C ASP A 26 26.17 24.19 9.14
N THR A 27 25.02 24.31 8.51
CA THR A 27 23.74 23.89 9.11
C THR A 27 23.23 22.65 8.39
N TYR A 28 22.90 21.62 9.17
CA TYR A 28 22.30 20.39 8.70
C TYR A 28 20.83 20.35 9.05
N VAL A 29 20.01 19.81 8.16
CA VAL A 29 18.58 19.63 8.36
C VAL A 29 18.23 18.17 8.11
N LEU A 30 17.84 17.46 9.16
CA LEU A 30 17.22 16.14 9.06
C LEU A 30 15.76 16.33 8.63
N VAL A 31 15.37 15.78 7.48
CA VAL A 31 14.04 15.92 6.88
C VAL A 31 13.46 14.57 6.49
N TRP A 32 12.14 14.39 6.64
CA TRP A 32 11.41 13.18 6.20
C TRP A 32 9.94 13.49 5.89
N ALA A 33 9.33 12.69 5.02
CA ALA A 33 7.91 12.78 4.75
C ALA A 33 7.09 12.08 5.85
N THR A 34 5.95 12.64 6.22
CA THR A 34 5.04 12.06 7.24
C THR A 34 3.97 11.15 6.65
N GLY A 35 3.78 11.20 5.34
CA GLY A 35 2.82 10.38 4.58
C GLY A 35 3.44 9.94 3.25
N ASP A 36 2.83 10.37 2.16
CA ASP A 36 3.32 10.08 0.81
C ASP A 36 4.69 10.71 0.53
N GLU A 37 5.40 10.18 -0.46
CA GLU A 37 6.61 10.80 -0.98
C GLU A 37 6.30 12.22 -1.50
N VAL A 38 7.18 13.16 -1.18
CA VAL A 38 7.05 14.55 -1.61
C VAL A 38 8.26 15.01 -2.40
N GLU A 39 8.06 15.97 -3.27
CA GLU A 39 9.11 16.78 -3.86
C GLU A 39 9.27 18.05 -3.02
N LEU A 40 10.44 18.22 -2.41
CA LEU A 40 10.82 19.42 -1.66
C LEU A 40 11.68 20.32 -2.56
N SER A 41 11.20 21.54 -2.79
CA SER A 41 11.85 22.53 -3.65
C SER A 41 12.35 23.72 -2.83
N VAL A 42 13.66 23.77 -2.59
CA VAL A 42 14.33 24.80 -1.78
C VAL A 42 14.77 25.96 -2.71
N PRO A 43 14.51 27.23 -2.35
CA PRO A 43 14.89 28.39 -3.17
C PRO A 43 16.38 28.71 -3.03
N LEU A 44 17.23 27.74 -3.37
CA LEU A 44 18.68 27.83 -3.32
C LEU A 44 19.22 26.92 -4.42
N VAL A 45 19.79 27.49 -5.48
CA VAL A 45 20.53 26.76 -6.52
C VAL A 45 21.99 27.08 -6.29
N SER A 46 22.67 26.25 -5.53
CA SER A 46 24.04 26.48 -5.11
C SER A 46 24.70 25.18 -4.74
N GLU A 47 26.00 25.06 -5.02
CA GLU A 47 26.87 24.00 -4.51
C GLU A 47 26.91 23.95 -2.97
N ARG A 48 26.41 25.01 -2.31
CA ARG A 48 26.25 25.08 -0.87
C ARG A 48 25.10 24.23 -0.33
N LEU A 49 24.25 23.66 -1.19
CA LEU A 49 23.20 22.74 -0.78
C LEU A 49 23.53 21.32 -1.26
N THR A 50 23.54 20.37 -0.33
CA THR A 50 23.72 18.95 -0.65
C THR A 50 22.64 18.13 0.04
N ALA A 51 22.04 17.17 -0.66
CA ALA A 51 21.18 16.15 -0.06
C ALA A 51 21.97 14.87 0.15
N MET A 52 21.73 14.16 1.26
CA MET A 52 22.39 12.89 1.55
C MET A 52 21.52 11.97 2.40
N ARG A 53 21.68 10.66 2.22
CA ARG A 53 21.11 9.66 3.13
C ARG A 53 21.82 9.71 4.49
N PRO A 54 21.20 9.17 5.55
CA PRO A 54 21.93 8.81 6.75
C PRO A 54 23.16 7.99 6.37
N PHE A 55 24.30 8.30 6.99
CA PHE A 55 25.59 7.66 6.72
C PHE A 55 26.25 8.01 5.37
N GLY A 56 25.90 9.17 4.78
CA GLY A 56 26.84 9.93 3.94
C GLY A 56 26.77 9.67 2.43
N ARG A 57 25.84 8.86 1.93
CA ARG A 57 25.62 8.75 0.47
C ARG A 57 24.90 9.99 -0.03
N SER A 58 25.57 10.79 -0.87
CA SER A 58 24.95 11.95 -1.55
C SER A 58 23.78 11.52 -2.43
N ILE A 59 22.78 12.38 -2.49
CA ILE A 59 21.59 12.26 -3.32
C ILE A 59 21.62 13.43 -4.29
N GLU A 60 21.40 13.14 -5.56
CA GLU A 60 21.37 14.14 -6.59
C GLU A 60 20.22 15.13 -6.34
N LEU A 61 20.57 16.41 -6.32
CA LEU A 61 19.61 17.52 -6.34
C LEU A 61 19.34 17.87 -7.79
N ARG A 62 18.07 17.96 -8.16
CA ARG A 62 17.69 18.49 -9.48
C ARG A 62 17.50 19.99 -9.37
N VAL A 63 17.66 20.71 -10.47
CA VAL A 63 17.32 22.13 -10.54
C VAL A 63 16.08 22.28 -11.41
N LYS A 64 15.03 22.89 -10.85
CA LYS A 64 13.77 23.16 -11.55
C LYS A 64 13.26 24.54 -11.15
N ASP A 65 12.94 25.38 -12.13
CA ASP A 65 12.41 26.74 -11.95
C ASP A 65 13.26 27.60 -10.98
N GLY A 66 14.59 27.50 -11.09
CA GLY A 66 15.53 28.23 -10.24
C GLY A 66 15.54 27.76 -8.77
N ARG A 67 15.17 26.51 -8.50
CA ARG A 67 15.15 25.90 -7.16
C ARG A 67 15.81 24.53 -7.19
N SER A 68 16.55 24.18 -6.14
CA SER A 68 16.99 22.80 -5.95
C SER A 68 15.83 21.95 -5.44
N THR A 69 15.54 20.87 -6.14
CA THR A 69 14.47 19.92 -5.82
C THR A 69 15.05 18.57 -5.42
N VAL A 70 14.42 17.96 -4.42
CA VAL A 70 14.77 16.64 -3.92
C VAL A 70 13.53 15.86 -3.53
N THR A 71 13.56 14.57 -3.80
CA THR A 71 12.53 13.65 -3.37
C THR A 71 12.75 13.26 -1.91
N VAL A 72 11.75 13.50 -1.07
CA VAL A 72 11.75 13.17 0.36
C VAL A 72 10.72 12.08 0.62
N SER A 73 11.18 10.94 1.12
CA SER A 73 10.34 9.84 1.60
C SER A 73 10.75 9.48 3.02
N GLU A 74 11.87 8.78 3.16
CA GLU A 74 12.50 8.48 4.45
C GLU A 74 13.38 9.64 4.95
N ARG A 75 13.99 9.45 6.14
CA ARG A 75 14.95 10.39 6.71
C ARG A 75 16.12 10.62 5.77
N MET A 76 16.43 11.89 5.55
CA MET A 76 17.61 12.35 4.82
C MET A 76 18.14 13.64 5.43
N TYR A 77 19.36 14.02 5.07
CA TYR A 77 19.97 15.27 5.48
C TYR A 77 20.07 16.23 4.31
N LEU A 78 19.74 17.50 4.55
CA LEU A 78 20.15 18.62 3.72
C LEU A 78 21.28 19.35 4.45
N ALA A 79 22.45 19.45 3.82
CA ALA A 79 23.57 20.21 4.33
C ALA A 79 23.63 21.57 3.61
N PHE A 80 23.65 22.64 4.40
CA PHE A 80 23.75 24.02 3.94
C PHE A 80 25.12 24.58 4.35
N ALA A 81 26.09 24.50 3.42
CA ALA A 81 27.47 24.89 3.67
C ALA A 81 27.61 26.40 3.90
N GLY A 82 28.28 26.77 5.00
CA GLY A 82 28.50 28.18 5.37
C GLY A 82 27.23 28.98 5.68
N MET A 83 26.11 28.32 5.99
CA MET A 83 24.85 28.98 6.33
C MET A 83 24.50 28.84 7.79
N ARG A 84 24.11 29.94 8.43
CA ARG A 84 23.65 29.95 9.82
C ARG A 84 22.23 29.40 9.94
N PRO A 85 21.84 28.84 11.11
CA PRO A 85 20.51 28.29 11.33
C PRO A 85 19.34 29.20 10.95
N ARG A 86 19.44 30.49 11.29
CA ARG A 86 18.40 31.47 10.96
C ARG A 86 18.20 31.63 9.45
N GLN A 87 19.28 31.66 8.67
CA GLN A 87 19.22 31.77 7.21
C GLN A 87 18.60 30.52 6.60
N VAL A 88 18.94 29.34 7.14
CA VAL A 88 18.33 28.07 6.71
C VAL A 88 16.84 28.03 7.05
N ALA A 89 16.44 28.47 8.24
CA ALA A 89 15.03 28.57 8.61
C ALA A 89 14.25 29.49 7.66
N GLU A 90 14.80 30.64 7.29
CA GLU A 90 14.19 31.58 6.33
C GLU A 90 14.13 31.01 4.90
N LEU A 91 15.11 30.19 4.49
CA LEU A 91 15.05 29.45 3.22
C LEU A 91 13.96 28.37 3.23
N LEU A 92 13.91 27.56 4.29
CA LEU A 92 12.94 26.48 4.43
C LEU A 92 11.51 26.99 4.59
N ALA A 93 11.32 28.14 5.23
CA ALA A 93 10.01 28.81 5.29
C ALA A 93 9.47 29.22 3.91
N ARG A 94 10.36 29.37 2.92
CA ARG A 94 10.02 29.67 1.52
C ARG A 94 10.09 28.42 0.63
N ALA A 95 10.43 27.25 1.17
CA ALA A 95 10.45 26.00 0.42
C ALA A 95 9.03 25.63 -0.03
N ARG A 96 8.93 24.96 -1.17
CA ARG A 96 7.66 24.41 -1.67
C ARG A 96 7.68 22.90 -1.46
N VAL A 97 6.57 22.37 -0.97
CA VAL A 97 6.35 20.93 -0.85
C VAL A 97 5.24 20.59 -1.84
N ALA A 98 5.56 19.75 -2.82
CA ALA A 98 4.56 19.15 -3.68
C ALA A 98 4.45 17.68 -3.31
N VAL A 99 3.24 17.22 -2.99
CA VAL A 99 3.00 15.77 -2.88
C VAL A 99 3.32 15.19 -4.25
N ARG A 100 4.34 14.32 -4.30
CA ARG A 100 4.69 13.65 -5.52
C ARG A 100 3.71 12.52 -5.67
N ARG A 101 2.57 12.82 -6.28
CA ARG A 101 1.82 11.77 -6.95
C ARG A 101 2.68 11.37 -8.14
N PRO A 102 3.22 10.14 -8.20
CA PRO A 102 3.78 9.68 -9.46
C PRO A 102 2.74 9.97 -10.56
N PRO A 103 3.15 10.43 -11.77
CA PRO A 103 2.22 10.49 -12.89
C PRO A 103 1.49 9.14 -12.91
N ALA A 104 0.16 9.16 -13.07
CA ALA A 104 -0.66 7.94 -12.94
C ALA A 104 0.00 6.85 -13.76
N GLU A 105 0.79 6.01 -13.08
CA GLU A 105 1.52 4.93 -13.71
C GLU A 105 0.41 4.05 -14.23
N GLN A 106 0.38 3.83 -15.54
CA GLN A 106 -0.65 3.01 -16.12
C GLN A 106 -0.45 1.61 -15.53
N LEU A 107 -1.25 1.29 -14.52
CA LEU A 107 -1.18 0.02 -13.84
C LEU A 107 -1.86 -1.00 -14.74
N GLU A 108 -1.12 -2.06 -15.03
CA GLU A 108 -1.64 -3.19 -15.77
C GLU A 108 -1.79 -4.38 -14.80
N PRO A 109 -2.87 -5.16 -14.93
CA PRO A 109 -3.00 -6.38 -14.16
C PRO A 109 -1.97 -7.38 -14.66
N PHE A 110 -0.92 -7.63 -13.87
CA PHE A 110 0.02 -8.71 -14.14
C PHE A 110 -0.52 -10.07 -13.68
N ARG A 111 -1.56 -10.07 -12.84
CA ARG A 111 -2.34 -11.25 -12.48
C ARG A 111 -3.81 -10.89 -12.29
N THR A 112 -4.69 -11.65 -12.94
CA THR A 112 -6.13 -11.57 -12.72
C THR A 112 -6.71 -12.94 -12.39
N GLU A 113 -7.35 -13.06 -11.23
CA GLU A 113 -8.22 -14.21 -10.93
C GLU A 113 -9.58 -13.94 -11.57
N ARG A 114 -9.86 -14.62 -12.68
CA ARG A 114 -11.17 -14.62 -13.33
C ARG A 114 -11.88 -15.94 -13.02
N PHE A 115 -13.18 -15.85 -12.72
CA PHE A 115 -13.99 -17.00 -12.34
C PHE A 115 -14.68 -17.60 -13.56
N THR A 116 -13.93 -18.27 -14.43
CA THR A 116 -14.40 -18.63 -15.78
C THR A 116 -15.29 -19.86 -15.85
N GLN A 117 -15.22 -20.78 -14.88
CA GLN A 117 -16.05 -21.99 -14.85
C GLN A 117 -16.52 -22.35 -13.42
N PRO A 118 -17.70 -22.98 -13.27
CA PRO A 118 -18.10 -23.62 -12.03
C PRO A 118 -17.18 -24.81 -11.74
N ALA A 119 -16.03 -24.55 -11.12
CA ALA A 119 -15.16 -25.61 -10.61
C ALA A 119 -15.58 -25.97 -9.19
N PRO A 120 -15.59 -27.26 -8.79
CA PRO A 120 -15.87 -27.69 -7.41
C PRO A 120 -14.97 -27.03 -6.35
N GLN A 121 -13.81 -26.54 -6.77
CA GLN A 121 -12.81 -25.88 -5.92
C GLN A 121 -12.91 -24.35 -5.90
N ALA A 122 -13.69 -23.73 -6.80
CA ALA A 122 -13.80 -22.28 -6.92
C ALA A 122 -14.80 -21.70 -5.90
N LYS A 123 -14.44 -21.79 -4.62
CA LYS A 123 -15.22 -21.29 -3.48
C LYS A 123 -14.35 -20.52 -2.51
N LEU A 124 -14.94 -19.53 -1.85
CA LEU A 124 -14.28 -18.89 -0.72
C LEU A 124 -14.17 -19.86 0.44
N THR A 125 -13.04 -19.85 1.14
CA THR A 125 -12.84 -20.65 2.35
C THR A 125 -13.05 -19.78 3.59
N HIS A 126 -13.94 -20.19 4.49
CA HIS A 126 -14.08 -19.50 5.77
C HIS A 126 -12.85 -19.77 6.65
N ILE A 127 -12.18 -18.70 7.10
CA ILE A 127 -10.92 -18.82 7.87
C ILE A 127 -11.00 -18.25 9.29
N TRP A 128 -11.93 -17.33 9.58
CA TRP A 128 -12.07 -16.70 10.90
C TRP A 128 -13.40 -15.95 11.04
N GLY A 129 -13.84 -15.74 12.28
CA GLY A 129 -14.97 -14.87 12.59
C GLY A 129 -16.28 -15.61 12.79
N ASP A 130 -17.39 -14.88 12.66
CA ASP A 130 -18.73 -15.42 12.79
C ASP A 130 -19.02 -16.39 11.64
N LYS A 131 -19.43 -17.60 11.97
CA LYS A 131 -19.90 -18.58 10.97
C LYS A 131 -21.36 -18.29 10.64
N PRO A 132 -21.75 -18.30 9.36
CA PRO A 132 -23.16 -18.20 9.00
C PRO A 132 -23.91 -19.44 9.48
N ALA A 133 -25.19 -19.27 9.82
CA ALA A 133 -26.09 -20.38 10.12
C ALA A 133 -26.34 -21.22 8.86
N VAL A 134 -26.42 -20.56 7.70
CA VAL A 134 -26.59 -21.21 6.38
C VAL A 134 -25.72 -20.50 5.35
N VAL A 135 -24.96 -21.27 4.57
CA VAL A 135 -24.34 -20.80 3.32
C VAL A 135 -25.27 -21.21 2.18
N GLU A 136 -25.98 -20.25 1.61
CA GLU A 136 -26.96 -20.47 0.54
C GLU A 136 -26.26 -20.64 -0.81
N LEU A 137 -25.13 -19.97 -1.00
CA LEU A 137 -24.31 -20.05 -2.21
C LEU A 137 -22.86 -19.68 -1.90
N ASN A 138 -21.91 -20.39 -2.48
CA ASN A 138 -20.48 -20.07 -2.43
C ASN A 138 -19.77 -20.75 -3.61
N SER A 139 -20.01 -20.24 -4.81
CA SER A 139 -19.52 -20.82 -6.05
C SER A 139 -19.48 -19.79 -7.16
N VAL A 140 -18.91 -20.17 -8.30
CA VAL A 140 -18.96 -19.39 -9.54
C VAL A 140 -20.34 -19.55 -10.19
N GLU A 141 -20.99 -18.44 -10.53
CA GLU A 141 -22.22 -18.40 -11.34
C GLU A 141 -21.93 -17.71 -12.68
N LEU A 142 -22.56 -18.18 -13.76
CA LEU A 142 -22.32 -17.70 -15.13
C LEU A 142 -22.68 -16.23 -15.36
N GLN A 143 -23.55 -15.65 -14.51
CA GLN A 143 -24.07 -14.28 -14.66
C GLN A 143 -23.88 -13.42 -13.40
N ALA A 144 -23.05 -13.85 -12.44
CA ALA A 144 -22.82 -13.09 -11.22
C ALA A 144 -21.80 -11.94 -11.40
N GLY A 145 -20.97 -11.98 -12.44
CA GLY A 145 -19.96 -10.98 -12.74
C GLY A 145 -20.52 -9.72 -13.41
N GLU A 146 -19.64 -8.74 -13.59
CA GLU A 146 -19.99 -7.46 -14.21
C GLU A 146 -20.35 -7.69 -15.68
N ALA A 147 -21.36 -6.96 -16.17
CA ALA A 147 -21.96 -7.15 -17.50
C ALA A 147 -22.44 -8.60 -17.77
N GLY A 148 -22.86 -9.32 -16.72
CA GLY A 148 -23.42 -10.68 -16.86
C GLY A 148 -22.38 -11.75 -17.18
N ARG A 149 -21.09 -11.47 -16.93
CA ARG A 149 -20.01 -12.45 -17.06
C ARG A 149 -20.03 -13.46 -15.91
N PRO A 150 -19.30 -14.58 -16.03
CA PRO A 150 -19.04 -15.46 -14.92
C PRO A 150 -18.37 -14.72 -13.74
N GLY A 151 -18.85 -14.98 -12.53
CA GLY A 151 -18.36 -14.34 -11.31
C GLY A 151 -18.55 -15.23 -10.08
N LEU A 152 -17.76 -14.99 -9.04
CA LEU A 152 -17.92 -15.67 -7.76
C LEU A 152 -19.07 -15.04 -7.00
N ARG A 153 -20.02 -15.84 -6.53
CA ARG A 153 -21.11 -15.37 -5.68
C ARG A 153 -21.12 -16.08 -4.34
N PHE A 154 -21.27 -15.28 -3.29
CA PHE A 154 -21.37 -15.73 -1.92
C PHE A 154 -22.66 -15.18 -1.31
N LYS A 155 -23.54 -16.11 -0.89
CA LYS A 155 -24.76 -15.83 -0.16
C LYS A 155 -24.77 -16.60 1.15
N ALA A 156 -25.01 -15.91 2.25
CA ALA A 156 -25.07 -16.54 3.56
C ALA A 156 -26.04 -15.82 4.50
N LYS A 157 -26.70 -16.60 5.35
CA LYS A 157 -27.53 -16.11 6.46
C LYS A 157 -26.79 -16.30 7.77
N PHE A 158 -26.51 -15.21 8.47
CA PHE A 158 -25.91 -15.24 9.81
C PHE A 158 -26.95 -15.53 10.89
N SER A 159 -26.48 -16.10 12.00
CA SER A 159 -27.35 -16.39 13.15
C SER A 159 -27.76 -15.10 13.88
N ASP A 160 -28.67 -15.21 14.85
CA ASP A 160 -29.06 -14.09 15.72
C ASP A 160 -27.94 -13.67 16.69
N LYS A 161 -26.79 -14.34 16.65
CA LYS A 161 -25.58 -13.98 17.41
C LYS A 161 -24.39 -13.83 16.46
N THR A 162 -23.78 -12.65 16.47
CA THR A 162 -22.57 -12.31 15.67
C THR A 162 -21.55 -11.62 16.56
N PRO A 163 -20.96 -12.33 17.55
CA PRO A 163 -20.11 -11.72 18.57
C PRO A 163 -18.83 -11.09 18.02
N ARG A 164 -18.40 -11.44 16.80
CA ARG A 164 -17.20 -10.85 16.18
C ARG A 164 -17.52 -9.65 15.30
N GLY A 165 -18.75 -9.54 14.78
CA GLY A 165 -19.14 -8.49 13.84
C GLY A 165 -18.46 -8.61 12.47
N LEU A 166 -17.74 -9.71 12.23
CA LEU A 166 -16.95 -9.98 11.01
C LEU A 166 -16.90 -11.49 10.72
N SER A 167 -16.85 -11.84 9.44
CA SER A 167 -16.64 -13.20 8.93
C SER A 167 -15.66 -13.17 7.75
N TYR A 168 -14.56 -13.92 7.85
CA TYR A 168 -13.43 -13.86 6.91
C TYR A 168 -13.48 -15.02 5.93
N TRP A 169 -13.49 -14.69 4.64
CA TRP A 169 -13.62 -15.61 3.52
C TRP A 169 -12.48 -15.43 2.53
N SER A 170 -11.59 -16.42 2.41
CA SER A 170 -10.37 -16.33 1.62
C SER A 170 -10.52 -16.93 0.22
N TRP A 171 -10.02 -16.21 -0.77
CA TRP A 171 -9.58 -16.75 -2.05
C TRP A 171 -8.07 -16.96 -2.04
N ARG A 172 -7.62 -18.20 -2.27
CA ARG A 172 -6.19 -18.53 -2.26
C ARG A 172 -5.60 -18.24 -3.64
N LEU A 173 -4.45 -17.57 -3.65
CA LEU A 173 -3.66 -17.35 -4.86
C LEU A 173 -2.72 -18.54 -5.04
N GLU A 174 -2.91 -19.29 -6.12
CA GLU A 174 -2.05 -20.40 -6.50
C GLU A 174 -1.46 -20.14 -7.89
N PRO A 175 -0.12 -20.07 -8.04
CA PRO A 175 0.89 -19.99 -6.96
C PRO A 175 0.74 -18.69 -6.13
N PRO A 176 1.30 -18.56 -4.90
CA PRO A 176 1.31 -17.28 -4.19
C PRO A 176 2.21 -16.26 -4.90
N VAL A 177 1.96 -14.97 -4.72
CA VAL A 177 2.70 -13.88 -5.39
C VAL A 177 3.75 -13.28 -4.44
N PRO A 178 5.04 -13.20 -4.81
CA PRO A 178 6.05 -12.58 -3.97
C PRO A 178 5.73 -11.11 -3.73
N LEU A 179 5.99 -10.63 -2.51
CA LEU A 179 5.91 -9.20 -2.21
C LEU A 179 7.12 -8.49 -2.85
N VAL A 180 6.88 -7.74 -3.93
CA VAL A 180 7.90 -7.01 -4.71
C VAL A 180 7.51 -5.54 -4.88
N PRO A 181 8.46 -4.61 -5.06
CA PRO A 181 8.18 -3.17 -5.24
C PRO A 181 7.17 -2.83 -6.34
N GLU A 182 7.11 -3.66 -7.38
CA GLU A 182 6.25 -3.50 -8.55
C GLU A 182 4.79 -3.88 -8.26
N LEU A 183 4.50 -4.52 -7.12
CA LEU A 183 3.12 -4.72 -6.67
C LEU A 183 2.54 -3.39 -6.16
N ARG A 184 1.88 -2.65 -7.06
CA ARG A 184 1.33 -1.32 -6.77
C ARG A 184 -0.06 -1.39 -6.17
N ARG A 185 -0.89 -2.34 -6.60
CA ARG A 185 -2.30 -2.38 -6.20
C ARG A 185 -2.84 -3.81 -6.14
N ILE A 186 -3.71 -4.07 -5.18
CA ILE A 186 -4.54 -5.28 -5.12
C ILE A 186 -5.99 -4.83 -5.11
N ALA A 187 -6.75 -5.20 -6.14
CA ALA A 187 -8.11 -4.75 -6.35
C ALA A 187 -9.09 -5.93 -6.46
N VAL A 188 -10.30 -5.74 -5.95
CA VAL A 188 -11.43 -6.66 -6.06
C VAL A 188 -12.59 -5.89 -6.66
N ARG A 189 -13.09 -6.37 -7.81
CA ARG A 189 -14.31 -5.82 -8.43
C ARG A 189 -15.53 -6.52 -7.82
N ILE A 190 -16.32 -5.79 -7.04
CA ILE A 190 -17.32 -6.36 -6.13
C ILE A 190 -18.65 -5.59 -6.17
N LYS A 191 -19.76 -6.32 -6.03
CA LYS A 191 -21.09 -5.81 -5.71
C LYS A 191 -21.57 -6.50 -4.44
N THR A 192 -22.10 -5.76 -3.46
CA THR A 192 -22.44 -6.31 -2.14
C THR A 192 -23.60 -5.55 -1.49
N ASN A 193 -24.44 -6.25 -0.73
CA ASN A 193 -25.50 -5.66 0.10
C ASN A 193 -25.07 -5.43 1.57
N VAL A 194 -23.84 -5.79 1.93
CA VAL A 194 -23.25 -5.62 3.27
C VAL A 194 -21.88 -4.94 3.17
N PRO A 195 -21.39 -4.25 4.22
CA PRO A 195 -20.03 -3.73 4.21
C PRO A 195 -19.00 -4.86 4.12
N VAL A 196 -17.99 -4.68 3.26
CA VAL A 196 -16.92 -5.67 3.04
C VAL A 196 -15.58 -4.98 3.07
N SER A 197 -14.65 -5.48 3.89
CA SER A 197 -13.26 -5.04 3.88
C SER A 197 -12.33 -6.06 3.21
N ILE A 198 -11.30 -5.57 2.53
CA ILE A 198 -10.26 -6.43 1.97
C ILE A 198 -9.19 -6.69 3.03
N LYS A 199 -8.80 -7.95 3.20
CA LYS A 199 -7.63 -8.33 3.98
C LYS A 199 -6.67 -9.13 3.11
N ILE A 200 -5.38 -9.04 3.42
CA ILE A 200 -4.33 -9.73 2.64
C ILE A 200 -3.59 -10.68 3.56
N GLY A 201 -3.65 -11.99 3.26
CA GLY A 201 -2.87 -12.99 4.00
C GLY A 201 -1.45 -13.08 3.45
N ILE A 202 -0.46 -12.86 4.32
CA ILE A 202 0.96 -12.88 3.96
C ILE A 202 1.64 -14.14 4.54
N SER A 203 2.25 -14.92 3.68
CA SER A 203 3.01 -16.13 4.01
C SER A 203 4.51 -15.84 3.98
N PRO A 204 5.36 -16.52 4.79
CA PRO A 204 5.03 -17.54 5.80
C PRO A 204 4.62 -16.97 7.17
N PHE A 205 4.46 -15.66 7.29
CA PHE A 205 4.38 -15.00 8.60
C PHE A 205 3.11 -15.30 9.39
N GLY A 206 2.02 -15.71 8.72
CA GLY A 206 0.76 -16.04 9.39
C GLY A 206 -0.06 -14.82 9.83
N PHE A 207 0.36 -13.60 9.46
CA PHE A 207 -0.38 -12.37 9.75
C PHE A 207 -1.26 -11.95 8.57
N ILE A 208 -2.35 -11.24 8.90
CA ILE A 208 -3.33 -10.72 7.94
C ILE A 208 -3.26 -9.19 7.98
N TYR A 209 -2.97 -8.56 6.85
CA TYR A 209 -3.04 -7.10 6.72
C TYR A 209 -4.50 -6.64 6.64
N HIS A 210 -4.83 -5.55 7.33
CA HIS A 210 -6.16 -4.98 7.37
C HIS A 210 -6.30 -3.83 6.37
N GLY A 211 -6.98 -4.07 5.25
CA GLY A 211 -7.19 -3.07 4.20
C GLY A 211 -8.53 -2.32 4.30
N PRO A 212 -8.82 -1.52 3.26
CA PRO A 212 -10.00 -0.64 3.20
C PRO A 212 -11.33 -1.42 3.13
N ILE A 213 -12.42 -0.66 3.17
CA ILE A 213 -13.81 -1.14 3.21
C ILE A 213 -14.63 -0.47 2.10
N VAL A 214 -15.54 -1.24 1.49
CA VAL A 214 -16.64 -0.70 0.68
C VAL A 214 -17.96 -0.86 1.42
N GLN A 215 -18.87 0.09 1.20
CA GLN A 215 -20.22 0.05 1.74
C GLN A 215 -21.16 -0.70 0.80
N PRO A 216 -22.36 -1.12 1.27
CA PRO A 216 -23.38 -1.68 0.41
C PRO A 216 -23.70 -0.76 -0.78
N ALA A 217 -23.80 -1.31 -1.99
CA ALA A 217 -24.25 -0.57 -3.15
C ALA A 217 -24.83 -1.49 -4.22
N GLU A 218 -25.81 -0.97 -4.97
CA GLU A 218 -26.39 -1.67 -6.13
C GLU A 218 -25.47 -1.70 -7.34
N LYS A 219 -24.55 -0.74 -7.43
CA LYS A 219 -23.56 -0.64 -8.50
C LYS A 219 -22.29 -1.41 -8.14
N TRP A 220 -21.60 -1.88 -9.16
CA TRP A 220 -20.28 -2.47 -9.01
C TRP A 220 -19.27 -1.44 -8.49
N GLN A 221 -18.51 -1.83 -7.48
CA GLN A 221 -17.48 -1.04 -6.82
C GLN A 221 -16.12 -1.71 -6.95
N THR A 222 -15.05 -0.93 -6.78
CA THR A 222 -13.69 -1.44 -6.73
C THR A 222 -13.17 -1.28 -5.30
N LEU A 223 -12.99 -2.41 -4.62
CA LEU A 223 -12.38 -2.49 -3.30
C LEU A 223 -10.87 -2.71 -3.50
N ALA A 224 -10.05 -1.70 -3.26
CA ALA A 224 -8.63 -1.74 -3.59
C ALA A 224 -7.71 -1.33 -2.44
N LEU A 225 -6.64 -2.09 -2.25
CA LEU A 225 -5.46 -1.66 -1.49
C LEU A 225 -4.50 -0.93 -2.44
N GLU A 226 -4.51 0.40 -2.34
CA GLU A 226 -3.51 1.27 -2.98
C GLU A 226 -2.16 1.19 -2.24
N ASP A 227 -1.05 1.51 -2.92
CA ASP A 227 0.32 1.32 -2.38
C ASP A 227 0.50 -0.06 -1.74
N ALA A 228 0.16 -1.12 -2.47
CA ALA A 228 0.12 -2.48 -1.93
C ALA A 228 1.48 -2.90 -1.39
N TYR A 229 2.57 -2.75 -2.15
CA TYR A 229 3.91 -3.07 -1.66
C TYR A 229 4.28 -2.24 -0.43
N GLY A 230 4.11 -0.91 -0.45
CA GLY A 230 4.50 -0.05 0.67
C GLY A 230 3.73 -0.40 1.94
N SER A 231 2.41 -0.55 1.83
CA SER A 231 1.53 -0.91 2.95
C SER A 231 1.85 -2.28 3.54
N LEU A 232 1.98 -3.31 2.71
CA LEU A 232 2.30 -4.67 3.17
C LEU A 232 3.74 -4.76 3.70
N SER A 233 4.68 -4.03 3.11
CA SER A 233 6.06 -3.98 3.60
C SER A 233 6.17 -3.33 4.96
N ARG A 234 5.49 -2.21 5.19
CA ARG A 234 5.40 -1.56 6.51
C ARG A 234 4.78 -2.52 7.52
N TRP A 235 3.71 -3.21 7.16
CA TRP A 235 3.06 -4.20 8.02
C TRP A 235 4.00 -5.35 8.40
N CYS A 236 4.72 -5.92 7.44
CA CYS A 236 5.72 -6.96 7.70
C CYS A 236 6.79 -6.47 8.69
N ARG A 237 7.34 -5.27 8.48
CA ARG A 237 8.39 -4.70 9.35
C ARG A 237 7.88 -4.44 10.77
N GLN A 238 6.66 -3.92 10.91
CA GLN A 238 6.01 -3.74 12.22
C GLN A 238 5.84 -5.07 12.97
N GLY A 239 5.58 -6.17 12.24
CA GLY A 239 5.54 -7.53 12.77
C GLY A 239 6.92 -8.19 12.97
N GLY A 240 8.03 -7.44 12.84
CA GLY A 240 9.39 -7.97 12.99
C GLY A 240 9.81 -8.92 11.87
N ARG A 241 9.21 -8.80 10.69
CA ARG A 241 9.49 -9.64 9.51
C ARG A 241 10.09 -8.82 8.36
N ARG A 242 10.84 -9.52 7.50
CA ARG A 242 11.44 -8.95 6.29
C ARG A 242 10.46 -9.08 5.12
N PRO A 243 10.01 -7.98 4.48
CA PRO A 243 9.10 -8.03 3.34
C PRO A 243 9.58 -8.94 2.20
N GLU A 244 10.89 -9.07 2.04
CA GLU A 244 11.56 -9.85 1.00
C GLU A 244 11.33 -11.36 1.16
N ASP A 245 10.94 -11.83 2.35
CA ASP A 245 10.56 -13.21 2.62
C ASP A 245 9.04 -13.44 2.44
N GLY A 246 8.27 -12.36 2.23
CA GLY A 246 6.81 -12.35 2.23
C GLY A 246 6.18 -12.68 0.88
N TRP A 247 5.08 -13.42 0.90
CA TRP A 247 4.26 -13.76 -0.25
C TRP A 247 2.79 -13.43 0.01
N VAL A 248 2.16 -12.71 -0.91
CA VAL A 248 0.71 -12.56 -0.97
C VAL A 248 0.10 -13.92 -1.31
N ARG A 249 -0.48 -14.56 -0.30
CA ARG A 249 -1.02 -15.93 -0.39
C ARG A 249 -2.50 -15.97 -0.67
N GLN A 250 -3.24 -15.00 -0.14
CA GLN A 250 -4.69 -14.99 -0.24
C GLN A 250 -5.24 -13.57 -0.15
N VAL A 251 -6.30 -13.33 -0.90
CA VAL A 251 -7.17 -12.17 -0.76
C VAL A 251 -8.39 -12.62 0.05
N ILE A 252 -8.69 -11.88 1.10
CA ILE A 252 -9.74 -12.23 2.06
C ILE A 252 -10.81 -11.15 2.00
N LEU A 253 -12.06 -11.59 1.82
CA LEU A 253 -13.24 -10.75 1.94
C LEU A 253 -13.74 -10.87 3.38
N ALA A 254 -13.55 -9.80 4.15
CA ALA A 254 -14.04 -9.69 5.51
C ALA A 254 -15.42 -9.05 5.49
N VAL A 255 -16.44 -9.91 5.57
CA VAL A 255 -17.86 -9.56 5.56
C VAL A 255 -18.26 -9.05 6.94
N HIS A 256 -18.77 -7.82 7.03
CA HIS A 256 -19.31 -7.30 8.28
C HIS A 256 -20.65 -7.97 8.58
N THR A 257 -20.77 -8.53 9.79
CA THR A 257 -21.92 -9.34 10.20
C THR A 257 -22.78 -8.59 11.22
N ARG A 258 -24.09 -8.85 11.18
CA ARG A 258 -25.08 -8.43 12.19
C ARG A 258 -26.04 -9.59 12.49
N PRO A 259 -26.69 -9.62 13.66
CA PRO A 259 -27.70 -10.63 13.98
C PRO A 259 -28.76 -10.78 12.88
N GLY A 260 -29.00 -12.01 12.43
CA GLY A 260 -30.01 -12.35 11.43
C GLY A 260 -29.74 -11.84 10.00
N GLN A 261 -28.60 -11.20 9.75
CA GLN A 261 -28.27 -10.59 8.46
C GLN A 261 -28.10 -11.64 7.36
N ARG A 262 -28.64 -11.33 6.17
CA ARG A 262 -28.34 -12.04 4.92
C ARG A 262 -27.33 -11.26 4.10
N ALA A 263 -26.14 -11.82 3.91
CA ALA A 263 -25.11 -11.28 3.04
C ALA A 263 -25.24 -11.88 1.63
N ASP A 264 -25.18 -11.04 0.61
CA ASP A 264 -25.06 -11.38 -0.80
C ASP A 264 -23.96 -10.49 -1.40
N LEU A 265 -22.90 -11.12 -1.88
CA LEU A 265 -21.82 -10.44 -2.58
C LEU A 265 -21.43 -11.22 -3.83
N ALA A 266 -21.18 -10.47 -4.90
CA ALA A 266 -20.70 -10.96 -6.17
C ALA A 266 -19.35 -10.32 -6.48
N VAL A 267 -18.41 -11.13 -6.96
CA VAL A 267 -17.05 -10.73 -7.31
C VAL A 267 -16.82 -11.07 -8.77
N ASP A 268 -16.48 -10.06 -9.58
CA ASP A 268 -16.18 -10.23 -11.00
C ASP A 268 -14.75 -10.72 -11.21
N HIS A 269 -13.78 -10.10 -10.54
CA HIS A 269 -12.39 -10.52 -10.57
C HIS A 269 -11.59 -9.99 -9.37
N ILE A 270 -10.41 -10.59 -9.17
CA ILE A 270 -9.36 -10.07 -8.28
C ILE A 270 -8.14 -9.76 -9.16
N ALA A 271 -7.63 -8.53 -9.09
CA ALA A 271 -6.47 -8.08 -9.85
C ALA A 271 -5.31 -7.73 -8.91
N LEU A 272 -4.11 -8.15 -9.29
CA LEU A 272 -2.86 -7.63 -8.76
C LEU A 272 -2.20 -6.84 -9.90
N GLU A 273 -1.93 -5.57 -9.63
CA GLU A 273 -1.60 -4.58 -10.65
C GLU A 273 -0.26 -3.91 -10.33
N GLY A 274 0.47 -3.56 -11.38
CA GLY A 274 1.78 -2.94 -11.31
C GLY A 274 2.14 -2.25 -12.63
N PRO A 275 3.34 -1.67 -12.76
CA PRO A 275 3.85 -1.21 -14.05
C PRO A 275 3.92 -2.36 -15.07
N ARG A 276 4.10 -2.01 -16.35
CA ARG A 276 4.14 -2.96 -17.47
C ARG A 276 5.15 -4.10 -17.30
N ASP A 277 6.24 -3.87 -16.57
CA ASP A 277 7.29 -4.85 -16.26
C ASP A 277 7.06 -5.65 -14.97
N ALA A 278 5.97 -5.38 -14.22
CA ALA A 278 5.67 -6.04 -12.95
C ALA A 278 5.57 -7.57 -13.07
N ALA A 279 5.02 -8.07 -14.18
CA ALA A 279 4.92 -9.51 -14.43
C ALA A 279 6.30 -10.19 -14.44
N ALA A 280 7.29 -9.54 -15.10
CA ALA A 280 8.66 -10.04 -15.16
C ALA A 280 9.31 -9.98 -13.77
N ALA A 281 9.20 -8.85 -13.07
CA ALA A 281 9.74 -8.69 -11.72
C ALA A 281 9.18 -9.72 -10.72
N VAL A 282 7.88 -10.01 -10.80
CA VAL A 282 7.21 -11.04 -10.00
C VAL A 282 7.74 -12.43 -10.31
N SER A 283 7.92 -12.76 -11.60
CA SER A 283 8.48 -14.05 -12.04
C SER A 283 9.92 -14.24 -11.54
N ASP A 284 10.77 -13.23 -11.74
CA ASP A 284 12.18 -13.24 -11.35
C ASP A 284 12.33 -13.37 -9.84
N ALA A 285 11.55 -12.61 -9.07
CA ALA A 285 11.54 -12.70 -7.62
C ALA A 285 11.07 -14.08 -7.13
N ALA A 286 10.04 -14.65 -7.79
CA ALA A 286 9.54 -15.98 -7.43
C ALA A 286 10.61 -17.06 -7.68
N LEU A 287 11.31 -16.99 -8.81
CA LEU A 287 12.41 -17.90 -9.16
C LEU A 287 13.58 -17.75 -8.19
N ALA A 288 14.06 -16.53 -7.96
CA ALA A 288 15.19 -16.25 -7.07
C ALA A 288 14.94 -16.78 -5.65
N ARG A 289 13.72 -16.63 -5.13
CA ARG A 289 13.35 -17.13 -3.80
C ARG A 289 13.19 -18.65 -3.73
N LYS A 290 12.77 -19.29 -4.82
CA LYS A 290 12.75 -20.77 -4.91
C LYS A 290 14.17 -21.32 -4.90
N VAL A 291 15.07 -20.73 -5.68
CA VAL A 291 16.49 -21.15 -5.74
C VAL A 291 17.18 -20.98 -4.39
N ARG A 292 16.99 -19.84 -3.70
CA ARG A 292 17.56 -19.61 -2.35
C ARG A 292 17.09 -20.59 -1.27
N ARG A 293 15.98 -21.29 -1.49
CA ARG A 293 15.42 -22.23 -0.52
C ARG A 293 16.02 -23.64 -0.64
N ILE A 294 16.68 -23.92 -1.76
CA ILE A 294 17.44 -25.15 -2.03
C ILE A 294 18.86 -24.93 -1.50
#